data_AF-A0A2E4W7H9-F1
#
_entry.id   AF-A0A2E4W7H9-F1
#
_cell.length_a   1.000
_cell.length_b   1.000
_cell.length_c   1.000
_cell.angle_alpha   90.00
_cell.angle_beta   90.00
_cell.angle_gamma   90.00
#
_symmetry.space_group_name_H-M   'P 1'
#
loop_
_entity.id
_entity.type
_entity.pdbx_description
1 polymer ?
#
loop_
_entity_poly.entity_id
_entity_poly.type
_entity_poly.pdbx_seq_one_letter_code
_entity_poly.pdbx_strand_id
1 'polypeptide(L)'
;MDVLSIPLRFTNTGDFVKVDDSSNSYKAEQIHAFMSTHKDERKLFPTFGVDDPTFGEFDPAQLLGEFIQFYGDTIRLENVDVIKQRGALDTIEVNFT
;
A
#
# COMPACT_ATOMS: atom_id res chain seq x y z
N MET A 1 17.81 1.07 8.61
CA MET A 1 18.02 -0.24 9.27
C MET A 1 17.36 -1.30 8.42
N ASP A 2 17.88 -2.53 8.43
CA ASP A 2 17.23 -3.63 7.72
C ASP A 2 16.02 -4.16 8.50
N VAL A 3 14.86 -4.16 7.85
CA VAL A 3 13.59 -4.69 8.37
C VAL A 3 13.10 -5.85 7.51
N LEU A 4 12.16 -6.65 8.02
CA LEU A 4 11.59 -7.77 7.25
C LEU A 4 10.80 -7.24 6.05
N SER A 5 10.91 -7.92 4.90
CA SER A 5 10.12 -7.55 3.74
C SER A 5 8.62 -7.76 3.95
N ILE A 6 7.81 -6.93 3.30
CA ILE A 6 6.35 -7.09 3.23
C ILE A 6 5.91 -7.12 1.75
N PRO A 7 5.32 -8.22 1.25
CA PRO A 7 5.02 -9.46 1.97
C PRO A 7 6.27 -10.19 2.47
N LEU A 8 6.08 -11.04 3.49
CA LEU A 8 7.17 -11.83 4.07
C LEU A 8 7.71 -12.82 3.04
N ARG A 9 9.01 -12.71 2.74
CA ARG A 9 9.68 -13.53 1.73
C ARG A 9 10.85 -14.29 2.34
N PHE A 10 11.20 -15.40 1.70
CA PHE A 10 12.38 -16.18 2.01
C PHE A 10 13.38 -16.11 0.86
N THR A 11 14.66 -16.12 1.18
CA THR A 11 15.72 -16.36 0.22
C THR A 11 15.72 -17.83 -0.20
N ASN A 12 16.45 -18.17 -1.27
CA ASN A 12 16.63 -19.56 -1.68
C ASN A 12 17.40 -20.41 -0.65
N THR A 13 17.99 -19.79 0.37
CA THR A 13 18.68 -20.44 1.50
C THR A 13 17.79 -20.60 2.74
N GLY A 14 16.55 -20.10 2.71
CA GLY A 14 15.60 -20.18 3.83
C GLY A 14 15.69 -19.03 4.84
N ASP A 15 16.50 -18.00 4.55
CA ASP A 15 16.58 -16.81 5.39
C ASP A 15 15.43 -15.84 5.09
N PHE A 16 15.05 -15.02 6.06
CA PHE A 16 14.10 -13.94 5.82
C PHE A 16 14.72 -12.86 4.92
N VAL A 17 14.00 -12.48 3.87
CA VAL A 17 14.37 -11.31 3.07
C VAL A 17 14.20 -10.07 3.93
N LYS A 18 15.24 -9.24 3.93
CA LYS A 18 15.24 -7.94 4.58
C LYS A 18 15.36 -6.82 3.55
N VAL A 19 14.79 -5.68 3.88
CA VAL A 19 14.83 -4.46 3.08
C VAL A 19 15.27 -3.30 3.96
N ASP A 20 16.03 -2.37 3.39
CA ASP A 20 16.44 -1.15 4.07
C ASP A 20 15.22 -0.24 4.27
N ASP A 21 14.95 0.17 5.52
CA ASP A 21 13.82 1.03 5.89
C ASP A 21 13.85 2.45 5.28
N SER A 22 14.96 2.83 4.64
CA SER A 22 15.10 4.11 3.92
C SER A 22 14.96 3.96 2.41
N SER A 23 14.87 2.74 1.89
CA SER A 23 14.84 2.51 0.45
C SER A 23 13.46 2.73 -0.16
N ASN A 24 13.44 3.07 -1.45
CA ASN A 24 12.20 3.13 -2.22
C ASN A 24 11.50 1.78 -2.32
N SER A 25 12.24 0.67 -2.22
CA SER A 25 11.63 -0.66 -2.19
C SER A 25 10.82 -0.86 -0.90
N TYR A 26 11.31 -0.41 0.25
CA TYR A 26 10.53 -0.46 1.49
C TYR A 26 9.29 0.44 1.44
N LYS A 27 9.41 1.67 0.92
CA LYS A 27 8.24 2.55 0.69
C LYS A 27 7.19 1.88 -0.21
N ALA A 28 7.62 1.21 -1.29
CA ALA A 28 6.72 0.46 -2.16
C ALA A 28 6.01 -0.68 -1.41
N GLU A 29 6.72 -1.41 -0.56
CA GLU A 29 6.15 -2.46 0.28
C GLU A 29 5.09 -1.90 1.27
N GLN A 30 5.33 -0.71 1.83
CA GLN A 30 4.37 -0.02 2.70
C GLN A 30 3.10 0.43 1.97
N ILE A 31 3.26 0.98 0.76
CA ILE A 31 2.13 1.35 -0.12
C ILE A 31 1.34 0.09 -0.47
N HIS A 32 2.02 -0.97 -0.92
CA HIS A 32 1.37 -2.24 -1.26
C HIS A 32 0.59 -2.81 -0.06
N ALA A 33 1.20 -2.81 1.13
CA ALA A 33 0.54 -3.29 2.34
C ALA A 33 -0.72 -2.47 2.69
N PHE A 34 -0.68 -1.15 2.53
CA PHE A 34 -1.83 -0.28 2.73
C PHE A 34 -2.94 -0.59 1.71
N MET A 35 -2.59 -0.61 0.42
CA MET A 35 -3.52 -0.90 -0.68
C MET A 35 -4.17 -2.29 -0.58
N SER A 36 -3.49 -3.26 0.01
CA SER A 36 -3.97 -4.65 0.12
C SER A 36 -4.78 -4.93 1.39
N THR A 37 -4.83 -3.99 2.33
CA THR A 37 -5.51 -4.18 3.62
C THR A 37 -6.87 -3.50 3.56
N HIS A 38 -7.92 -4.17 4.06
CA HIS A 38 -9.22 -3.53 4.23
C HIS A 38 -9.26 -2.73 5.53
N LYS A 39 -10.03 -1.64 5.55
CA LYS A 39 -10.33 -0.96 6.82
C LYS A 39 -10.96 -1.94 7.82
N ASP A 40 -10.71 -1.68 9.09
CA ASP A 40 -11.06 -2.53 10.24
C ASP A 40 -10.40 -3.92 10.29
N GLU A 41 -9.63 -4.33 9.28
CA GLU A 41 -8.88 -5.60 9.32
C GLU A 41 -7.82 -5.57 10.43
N ARG A 42 -7.21 -4.40 10.67
CA ARG A 42 -6.25 -4.17 11.76
C ARG A 42 -6.95 -3.52 12.94
N LYS A 43 -7.34 -4.33 13.94
CA LYS A 43 -8.08 -3.86 15.13
C LYS A 43 -7.44 -2.69 15.89
N LEU A 44 -6.10 -2.60 15.90
CA LEU A 44 -5.37 -1.51 16.57
C LEU A 44 -5.28 -0.24 15.70
N PHE A 45 -5.45 -0.39 14.38
CA PHE A 45 -5.38 0.68 13.40
C PHE A 45 -6.56 0.53 12.41
N PRO A 46 -7.81 0.75 12.86
CA PRO A 46 -9.00 0.49 12.05
C PRO A 46 -9.05 1.32 10.76
N THR A 47 -8.40 2.50 10.76
CA THR A 47 -8.30 3.38 9.60
C THR A 47 -7.18 2.98 8.62
N PHE A 48 -6.40 1.94 8.92
CA PHE A 48 -5.34 1.49 8.02
C PHE A 48 -5.94 0.61 6.92
N GLY A 49 -5.71 1.00 5.67
CA GLY A 49 -6.16 0.25 4.50
C GLY A 49 -7.10 1.06 3.63
N VAL A 50 -7.69 0.38 2.66
CA VAL A 50 -8.64 0.95 1.69
C VAL A 50 -10.01 0.31 1.86
N ASP A 51 -11.07 1.05 1.50
CA ASP A 51 -12.40 0.46 1.38
C ASP A 51 -12.45 -0.46 0.16
N ASP A 52 -13.13 -1.60 0.27
CA ASP A 52 -13.26 -2.56 -0.83
C ASP A 52 -13.98 -1.91 -2.03
N PRO A 53 -13.31 -1.71 -3.18
CA PRO A 53 -13.92 -1.10 -4.35
C PRO A 53 -14.77 -2.08 -5.17
N THR A 54 -14.90 -3.37 -4.77
CA THR A 54 -15.59 -4.40 -5.57
C THR A 54 -17.01 -4.01 -5.96
N PHE A 55 -17.72 -3.25 -5.13
CA PHE A 55 -19.10 -2.80 -5.39
C PHE A 55 -19.27 -1.27 -5.37
N GLY A 56 -18.19 -0.51 -5.17
CA GLY A 56 -18.19 0.95 -5.07
C GLY A 56 -17.30 1.62 -6.12
N GLU A 57 -17.42 2.94 -6.29
CA GLU A 57 -16.41 3.69 -7.02
C GLU A 57 -15.20 3.89 -6.11
N PHE A 58 -14.03 3.46 -6.58
CA PHE A 58 -12.76 3.79 -5.92
C PHE A 58 -12.55 5.31 -6.00
N ASP A 59 -12.41 5.98 -4.85
CA ASP A 59 -12.11 7.41 -4.74
C ASP A 59 -10.63 7.62 -4.40
N PRO A 60 -9.80 8.04 -5.38
CA PRO A 60 -8.38 8.31 -5.15
C PRO A 60 -8.13 9.46 -4.17
N ALA A 61 -9.05 10.42 -4.06
CA ALA A 61 -8.88 11.57 -3.18
C ALA A 61 -9.03 11.17 -1.71
N GLN A 62 -10.01 10.31 -1.41
CA GLN A 62 -10.17 9.72 -0.09
C GLN A 62 -8.94 8.89 0.30
N LEU A 63 -8.47 8.03 -0.62
CA LEU A 63 -7.27 7.23 -0.41
C LEU A 63 -6.06 8.11 -0.06
N LEU A 64 -5.82 9.17 -0.82
CA LEU A 64 -4.71 10.08 -0.58
C LEU A 64 -4.80 10.72 0.81
N GLY A 65 -5.99 11.17 1.22
CA GLY A 65 -6.21 11.75 2.54
C GLY A 65 -5.89 10.78 3.68
N GLU A 66 -6.36 9.54 3.58
CA GLU A 66 -6.15 8.51 4.61
C GLU A 66 -4.69 8.04 4.65
N PHE A 67 -4.06 7.91 3.49
CA PHE A 67 -2.65 7.57 3.38
C PHE A 67 -1.75 8.62 4.02
N ILE A 68 -2.00 9.91 3.73
CA ILE A 68 -1.29 11.04 4.35
C ILE A 68 -1.53 11.07 5.86
N GLN A 69 -2.75 10.79 6.33
CA GLN A 69 -3.03 10.74 7.76
C GLN A 69 -2.20 9.69 8.50
N PHE A 70 -1.93 8.53 7.87
CA PHE A 70 -1.18 7.45 8.50
C PHE A 70 0.33 7.60 8.36
N TYR A 71 0.83 7.88 7.14
CA TYR A 71 2.27 7.93 6.84
C TYR A 71 2.87 9.33 6.94
N GLY A 72 2.06 10.38 6.99
CA GLY A 72 2.53 11.77 6.99
C GLY A 72 3.43 12.07 5.78
N ASP A 73 4.54 12.76 6.03
CA ASP A 73 5.51 13.15 4.99
C ASP A 73 6.57 12.08 4.70
N THR A 74 6.46 10.87 5.27
CA THR A 74 7.48 9.81 5.06
C THR A 74 7.42 9.19 3.67
N ILE A 75 6.22 9.14 3.08
CA ILE A 75 5.97 8.65 1.73
C ILE A 75 5.05 9.65 1.06
N ARG A 76 5.50 10.27 -0.03
CA ARG A 76 4.67 11.22 -0.77
C ARG A 76 4.12 10.56 -2.02
N LEU A 77 2.80 10.39 -2.08
CA LEU A 77 2.13 9.95 -3.30
C LEU A 77 2.04 11.12 -4.28
N GLU A 78 2.46 10.89 -5.52
CA GLU A 78 2.42 11.89 -6.61
C GLU A 78 1.18 11.72 -7.48
N ASN A 79 0.87 10.47 -7.84
CA ASN A 79 -0.30 10.13 -8.65
C ASN A 79 -0.83 8.74 -8.30
N VAL A 80 -2.14 8.57 -8.40
CA VAL A 80 -2.84 7.28 -8.24
C VAL A 80 -3.77 7.10 -9.44
N ASP A 81 -3.39 6.20 -10.35
CA ASP A 81 -4.13 5.92 -11.57
C ASP A 81 -4.95 4.64 -11.41
N VAL A 82 -6.26 4.72 -11.63
CA VAL A 82 -7.18 3.58 -11.55
C VAL A 82 -7.48 3.09 -12.95
N ILE A 83 -6.91 1.95 -13.31
CA ILE A 83 -7.11 1.31 -14.61
C ILE A 83 -8.30 0.37 -14.51
N LYS A 84 -9.34 0.64 -15.29
CA LYS A 84 -10.55 -0.19 -15.38
C LYS A 84 -10.56 -0.98 -16.68
N GLN A 85 -10.81 -2.29 -16.60
CA GLN A 85 -11.08 -3.13 -17.77
C GLN A 85 -12.50 -3.69 -17.70
N ARG A 86 -13.24 -3.61 -18.82
CA ARG A 86 -14.62 -4.13 -18.95
C ARG A 86 -15.59 -3.59 -17.88
N GLY A 87 -15.37 -2.37 -17.41
CA GLY A 87 -16.20 -1.73 -16.38
C GLY A 87 -15.88 -2.13 -14.94
N ALA A 88 -14.91 -3.04 -14.72
CA ALA A 88 -14.40 -3.40 -13.40
C ALA A 88 -13.03 -2.78 -13.16
N LEU A 89 -12.68 -2.58 -11.89
CA LEU A 89 -11.32 -2.22 -11.48
C LEU A 89 -10.37 -3.38 -11.82
N ASP A 90 -9.31 -3.08 -12.57
CA ASP A 90 -8.33 -4.06 -13.03
C ASP A 90 -6.99 -3.87 -12.30
N THR A 91 -6.43 -2.66 -12.35
CA THR A 91 -5.13 -2.33 -11.75
C THR A 91 -5.16 -0.93 -11.15
N ILE A 92 -4.40 -0.71 -10.07
CA ILE A 92 -4.13 0.62 -9.52
C ILE A 92 -2.62 0.86 -9.60
N GLU A 93 -2.21 1.93 -10.27
CA GLU A 93 -0.81 2.36 -10.35
C GLU A 93 -0.59 3.53 -9.40
N VAL A 94 0.46 3.42 -8.57
CA VAL A 94 0.79 4.45 -7.56
C VAL A 94 2.21 4.93 -7.78
N ASN A 95 2.36 6.22 -8.10
CA ASN A 95 3.64 6.90 -8.24
C ASN A 95 3.96 7.63 -6.93
N PHE A 96 5.19 7.50 -6.43
CA PHE A 96 5.58 8.04 -5.13
C PHE A 96 7.05 8.50 -5.08
N THR A 97 7.37 9.37 -4.13
CA THR A 97 8.72 9.83 -3.77
C THR A 97 9.09 9.65 -2.30
#